data_AF-A0A8T4IAL4-F1
#
_entry.id   AF-A0A8T4IAL4-F1
#
_cell.length_a   1.000
_cell.length_b   1.000
_cell.length_c   1.000
_cell.angle_alpha   90.00
_cell.angle_beta   90.00
_cell.angle_gamma   90.00
#
_symmetry.space_group_name_H-M   'P 1'
#
loop_
_entity.id
_entity.type
_entity.pdbx_description
1 polymer ?
#
loop_
_entity_poly.entity_id
_entity_poly.type
_entity_poly.pdbx_seq_one_letter_code
_entity_poly.pdbx_strand_id
1 'polypeptide(L)' 'DQIQFELADVDERFHIQHGPDDSWLDGTWRAYDAAINDVWAQYQPPPEMDTETWAQYQPPHALREAA' A
#
# COMPACT_ATOMS: atom_id res chain seq x y z
N ASP A 1 -9.51 -8.76 7.29
CA ASP A 1 -9.32 -9.22 5.90
C ASP A 1 -7.84 -9.51 5.64
N GLN A 2 -7.50 -10.60 4.95
CA GLN A 2 -6.12 -11.04 4.71
C GLN A 2 -5.24 -9.95 4.08
N ILE A 3 -5.80 -9.20 3.14
CA ILE A 3 -5.14 -8.06 2.47
C ILE A 3 -4.62 -7.00 3.46
N GLN A 4 -5.37 -6.72 4.53
CA GLN A 4 -4.96 -5.72 5.53
C GLN A 4 -3.75 -6.18 6.34
N PHE A 5 -3.61 -7.49 6.58
CA PHE A 5 -2.41 -8.04 7.23
C PHE A 5 -1.18 -7.94 6.33
N GLU A 6 -1.33 -8.20 5.03
CA GLU A 6 -0.21 -8.13 4.09
C GLU A 6 0.23 -6.69 3.80
N LEU A 7 -0.71 -5.75 3.71
CA LEU A 7 -0.38 -4.32 3.63
C LEU A 7 0.37 -3.85 4.88
N ALA A 8 -0.06 -4.30 6.07
CA ALA A 8 0.64 -3.99 7.32
C ALA A 8 2.05 -4.64 7.40
N ASP A 9 2.26 -5.82 6.83
CA ASP A 9 3.59 -6.45 6.73
C ASP A 9 4.54 -5.62 5.84
N VAL A 10 4.06 -5.19 4.67
CA VAL A 10 4.84 -4.28 3.80
C VAL A 10 5.18 -3.00 4.56
N ASP A 11 4.20 -2.42 5.25
CA ASP A 11 4.39 -1.20 6.02
C ASP A 11 5.46 -1.35 7.11
N GLU A 12 5.34 -2.38 7.94
CA GLU A 12 6.28 -2.68 9.02
C GLU A 12 7.71 -2.89 8.48
N ARG A 13 7.85 -3.65 7.40
CA ARG A 13 9.17 -3.96 6.81
C ARG A 13 9.89 -2.72 6.29
N PHE A 14 9.17 -1.81 5.65
CA PHE A 14 9.75 -0.56 5.18
C PHE A 14 10.16 0.36 6.34
N HIS A 15 9.32 0.48 7.38
CA HIS A 15 9.67 1.24 8.59
C HIS A 15 10.88 0.66 9.33
N ILE A 16 11.01 -0.67 9.41
CA ILE A 16 12.19 -1.33 9.99
C ILE A 16 13.45 -1.04 9.16
N GLN A 17 13.35 -1.09 7.83
CA GLN A 17 14.50 -0.99 6.95
C GLN A 17 14.97 0.46 6.72
N HIS A 18 14.04 1.41 6.64
CA HIS A 18 14.30 2.78 6.22
C HIS A 18 14.10 3.82 7.33
N GLY A 19 13.58 3.38 8.49
CA GLY A 19 13.31 4.22 9.63
C GLY A 19 11.80 4.49 9.81
N PRO A 20 11.38 4.79 11.05
CA PRO A 20 9.97 4.99 11.39
C PRO A 20 9.40 6.32 10.89
N ASP A 21 10.27 7.26 10.49
CA ASP A 21 9.85 8.55 9.96
C ASP A 21 9.55 8.42 8.45
N ASP A 22 8.40 8.96 8.03
CA ASP A 22 7.96 9.12 6.62
C ASP A 22 8.89 10.05 5.79
N SER A 23 10.09 10.33 6.27
CA SER A 23 11.13 11.12 5.61
C SER A 23 11.97 10.29 4.62
N TRP A 24 11.39 9.23 4.05
CA TRP A 24 12.11 8.36 3.13
C TRP A 24 12.50 9.10 1.83
N LEU A 25 13.60 8.65 1.20
CA LEU A 25 13.98 9.16 -0.12
C LEU A 25 12.92 8.79 -1.17
N ASP A 26 12.77 9.62 -2.21
CA ASP A 26 11.80 9.38 -3.31
C ASP A 26 11.90 7.96 -3.90
N GLY A 27 13.11 7.40 -3.99
CA GLY A 27 13.31 6.02 -4.45
C GLY A 27 12.73 4.95 -3.52
N THR A 28 12.79 5.17 -2.21
CA THR A 28 12.19 4.28 -1.20
C THR A 28 10.67 4.39 -1.23
N TRP A 29 10.13 5.61 -1.37
CA TRP A 29 8.69 5.82 -1.53
C TRP A 29 8.12 5.12 -2.76
N ARG A 30 8.83 5.16 -3.89
CA ARG A 30 8.43 4.41 -5.10
C ARG A 30 8.46 2.90 -4.89
N ALA A 31 9.47 2.40 -4.16
CA ALA A 31 9.55 0.98 -3.85
C ALA A 31 8.42 0.52 -2.92
N TYR A 32 8.04 1.35 -1.95
CA TYR A 32 6.90 1.12 -1.06
C TYR A 32 5.58 1.07 -1.85
N ASP A 33 5.32 2.09 -2.67
CA ASP A 33 4.12 2.16 -3.52
C ASP A 33 4.02 0.94 -4.46
N ALA A 34 5.13 0.52 -5.06
CA ALA A 34 5.17 -0.68 -5.88
C ALA A 34 4.82 -1.96 -5.09
N ALA A 35 5.33 -2.11 -3.87
CA ALA A 35 5.05 -3.26 -3.02
C ALA A 35 3.57 -3.32 -2.57
N ILE A 36 3.01 -2.17 -2.19
CA ILE A 36 1.59 -2.04 -1.84
C ILE A 36 0.69 -2.38 -3.04
N ASN A 37 1.04 -1.88 -4.22
CA ASN A 37 0.31 -2.20 -5.45
C ASN A 37 0.40 -3.68 -5.82
N ASP A 38 1.54 -4.33 -5.58
CA ASP A 38 1.71 -5.77 -5.83
C ASP A 38 0.81 -6.60 -4.89
N VAL A 39 0.74 -6.24 -3.61
CA VAL A 39 -0.23 -6.85 -2.67
C VAL A 39 -1.64 -6.65 -3.20
N TRP A 40 -2.04 -5.42 -3.54
CA TRP A 40 -3.39 -5.12 -4.01
C TRP A 40 -3.79 -5.91 -5.27
N ALA A 41 -2.87 -6.06 -6.23
CA ALA A 41 -3.11 -6.77 -7.49
C ALA A 41 -3.38 -8.27 -7.32
N GLN A 42 -2.97 -8.87 -6.20
CA GLN A 42 -3.24 -10.28 -5.89
C GLN A 42 -4.69 -10.51 -5.43
N TYR A 43 -5.38 -9.46 -5.00
CA TYR A 43 -6.74 -9.55 -4.47
C TYR A 43 -7.76 -9.10 -5.51
N GLN A 44 -8.79 -9.94 -5.67
CA GLN A 44 -9.97 -9.56 -6.42
C GLN A 44 -10.97 -8.84 -5.50
N PRO A 45 -11.77 -7.91 -6.05
CA PRO A 45 -12.89 -7.35 -5.33
C PRO A 45 -13.78 -8.47 -4.78
N PRO A 46 -14.34 -8.30 -3.56
CA PRO A 46 -15.39 -9.21 -3.11
C PRO A 46 -16.57 -9.16 -4.09
N PRO A 47 -17.32 -10.27 -4.27
CA PRO A 47 -18.33 -10.39 -5.33
C PRO A 47 -19.51 -9.40 -5.20
N GLU A 48 -19.67 -8.79 -4.02
CA GLU A 48 -20.65 -7.76 -3.71
C GLU A 48 -20.16 -6.33 -4.00
N MET A 49 -18.88 -6.16 -4.35
CA MET A 49 -18.26 -4.87 -4.64
C MET A 49 -17.87 -4.80 -6.11
N ASP A 50 -18.30 -3.75 -6.80
CA ASP A 50 -17.89 -3.52 -8.18
C ASP A 50 -16.42 -3.08 -8.27
N THR A 51 -15.82 -3.24 -9.45
CA THR A 51 -14.40 -2.95 -9.68
C THR A 51 -14.06 -1.47 -9.52
N GLU A 52 -15.00 -0.55 -9.77
CA GLU A 52 -14.77 0.90 -9.62
C GLU A 52 -14.70 1.27 -8.13
N THR A 53 -15.62 0.73 -7.33
CA THR A 53 -15.60 0.86 -5.86
C THR A 53 -14.35 0.20 -5.27
N TRP A 54 -13.96 -0.97 -5.74
CA TRP A 54 -12.73 -1.65 -5.30
C TRP A 54 -11.46 -0.85 -5.62
N ALA A 55 -11.38 -0.22 -6.79
CA ALA A 55 -10.27 0.66 -7.14
C ALA A 55 -10.15 1.88 -6.20
N GLN A 56 -11.23 2.30 -5.54
CA GLN A 56 -11.19 3.38 -4.54
C GLN A 56 -10.66 2.92 -3.16
N TYR A 57 -10.73 1.62 -2.86
CA TYR A 57 -10.12 1.04 -1.66
C TYR A 57 -8.63 0.75 -1.81
N GLN A 58 -8.12 0.75 -3.05
CA GLN A 58 -6.70 0.73 -3.30
C GLN A 58 -6.11 1.91 -2.52
N PRO A 59 -5.12 1.68 -1.62
CA PRO A 59 -4.49 2.77 -0.90
C PRO A 59 -4.07 3.79 -1.96
N PRO A 60 -4.54 5.04 -1.85
CA PRO A 60 -4.28 6.00 -2.89
C PRO A 60 -2.76 6.11 -3.01
N HIS A 61 -2.26 6.42 -4.22
CA HIS A 61 -0.91 6.97 -4.42
C HIS A 61 -0.58 8.13 -3.44
N ALA A 62 -1.58 8.63 -2.69
CA ALA A 62 -1.57 9.63 -1.66
C ALA A 62 -1.06 9.18 -0.26
N LEU A 63 -0.07 8.29 -0.16
CA LEU A 63 0.98 8.56 0.84
C LEU A 63 1.82 9.80 0.43
N ARG A 64 1.63 10.30 -0.80
CA ARG A 64 2.18 11.57 -1.29
C ARG A 64 1.68 12.86 -0.63
N GLU A 65 0.53 12.88 0.06
CA GLU A 65 -0.06 14.15 0.53
C GLU A 65 0.16 14.44 2.03
N ALA A 66 0.92 13.61 2.74
CA ALA A 66 1.22 13.80 4.17
C ALA A 66 2.68 14.21 4.48
N ALA A 67 3.49 14.52 3.46
CA ALA A 67 4.88 14.99 3.61
C ALA A 67 5.03 16.51 3.42
#